data_AF-A0A8S4A3Q9-F1
#
_entry.id   AF-A0A8S4A3Q9-F1
#
_cell.length_a   1.000
_cell.length_b   1.000
_cell.length_c   1.000
_cell.angle_alpha   90.00
_cell.angle_beta   90.00
_cell.angle_gamma   90.00
#
_symmetry.space_group_name_H-M   'P 1'
#
loop_
_entity.id
_entity.type
_entity.pdbx_description
1 polymer ?
#
loop_
_entity_poly.entity_id
_entity_poly.type
_entity_poly.pdbx_seq_one_letter_code
_entity_poly.pdbx_strand_id
1 'polypeptide(L)' 'TYVGGIYSDPSCSSTKLDHIVQIVGYGTSSTGEDFWIIKNSWGVMWGENGYMRIVRGKNMCGIALEVFYPINDQ' A
#
# COMPACT_ATOMS: atom_id res chain seq x y z
N THR A 1 14.18 3.24 -4.58
CA THR A 1 12.90 2.52 -4.78
C THR A 1 12.61 1.73 -3.51
N TYR A 2 11.37 1.71 -2.98
CA TYR A 2 11.07 1.34 -1.57
C TYR A 2 11.82 0.08 -1.05
N VAL A 3 12.39 0.21 0.16
CA VAL A 3 13.21 -0.82 0.82
C VAL A 3 12.81 -0.93 2.30
N GLY A 4 11.68 -1.59 2.56
CA GLY A 4 11.21 -1.97 3.89
C GLY A 4 10.67 -0.84 4.79
N GLY A 5 9.95 -1.25 5.84
CA GLY A 5 9.37 -0.32 6.83
C GLY A 5 8.00 0.23 6.44
N ILE A 6 7.44 1.17 7.21
CA ILE A 6 6.14 1.77 6.88
C ILE A 6 6.37 3.02 6.04
N TYR A 7 6.00 2.97 4.77
CA TYR A 7 6.16 4.09 3.87
C TYR A 7 5.19 5.22 4.21
N SER A 8 5.73 6.42 4.27
CA SER A 8 5.03 7.67 4.48
C SER A 8 5.82 8.79 3.82
N ASP A 9 5.27 9.37 2.75
CA ASP A 9 5.92 10.43 1.99
C ASP A 9 4.98 11.64 1.88
N PRO A 10 5.31 12.77 2.54
CA PRO A 10 4.46 13.96 2.52
C PRO A 10 4.40 14.64 1.14
N SER A 11 5.30 14.29 0.21
CA SER A 11 5.28 14.82 -1.16
C SER A 11 4.33 14.05 -2.09
N CYS A 12 3.85 12.89 -1.65
CA CYS A 12 2.97 12.06 -2.45
C CYS A 12 1.58 12.68 -2.60
N SER A 13 1.05 12.70 -3.84
CA SER A 13 -0.29 13.23 -4.08
C SER A 13 -1.37 12.25 -3.62
N SER A 14 -2.39 12.76 -2.93
CA SER A 14 -3.56 11.96 -2.54
C SER A 14 -4.66 11.91 -3.61
N THR A 15 -4.46 12.59 -4.75
CA THR A 15 -5.47 12.76 -5.81
C THR A 15 -4.96 12.47 -7.21
N LYS A 16 -3.65 12.36 -7.43
CA LYS A 16 -3.04 12.04 -8.73
C LYS A 16 -2.47 10.63 -8.69
N LEU A 17 -3.29 9.65 -9.05
CA LEU A 17 -2.90 8.25 -9.12
C LEU A 17 -2.11 7.96 -10.41
N ASP A 18 -1.07 7.14 -10.32
CA ASP A 18 -0.25 6.73 -11.47
C ASP A 18 0.13 5.23 -11.48
N HIS A 19 -0.18 4.49 -10.41
CA HIS A 19 0.19 3.08 -10.25
C HIS A 19 -0.90 2.28 -9.51
N ILE A 20 -1.16 1.05 -9.95
CA ILE A 20 -2.16 0.14 -9.37
C ILE A 20 -1.46 -1.01 -8.64
N VAL A 21 -1.92 -1.30 -7.44
CA VAL A 21 -1.44 -2.38 -6.56
C VAL A 21 -2.61 -3.11 -5.91
N GLN A 22 -2.35 -4.22 -5.22
CA GLN A 22 -3.38 -4.96 -4.48
C GLN A 22 -3.16 -4.84 -2.98
N ILE A 23 -4.16 -4.35 -2.25
CA ILE A 23 -4.18 -4.45 -0.78
C ILE A 23 -4.51 -5.90 -0.42
N VAL A 24 -3.67 -6.54 0.39
CA VAL A 24 -3.83 -7.95 0.81
C VAL A 24 -4.01 -8.10 2.33
N GLY A 25 -3.86 -7.01 3.08
CA GLY A 25 -3.99 -7.02 4.53
C GLY A 25 -3.66 -5.69 5.16
N TYR A 26 -3.66 -5.66 6.48
CA TYR A 26 -3.34 -4.50 7.30
C TYR A 26 -2.74 -4.94 8.62
N GLY A 27 -2.15 -3.99 9.34
CA GLY A 27 -1.66 -4.22 10.68
C GLY A 27 -1.41 -2.92 11.43
N THR A 28 -0.76 -3.07 12.58
CA THR A 28 -0.28 -2.00 13.45
C THR A 28 1.12 -2.39 13.90
N SER A 29 2.08 -1.47 13.83
CA SER A 29 3.46 -1.72 14.27
C SER A 29 3.53 -1.85 15.80
N SER A 30 4.65 -2.31 16.32
CA SER A 30 4.94 -2.30 17.76
C SER A 30 4.95 -0.88 18.36
N THR A 31 5.10 0.15 17.54
CA THR A 31 5.06 1.57 17.94
C THR A 31 3.67 2.19 17.76
N GLY A 32 2.66 1.41 17.38
CA GLY A 32 1.29 1.88 17.21
C GLY A 32 0.98 2.50 15.84
N GLU A 33 1.87 2.39 14.86
CA GLU A 33 1.64 2.92 13.51
C GLU A 33 0.85 1.92 12.67
N ASP A 34 -0.35 2.33 12.25
CA ASP A 34 -1.22 1.57 11.37
C ASP A 34 -0.70 1.55 9.93
N PHE A 35 -0.71 0.37 9.29
CA PHE A 35 -0.29 0.21 7.89
C PHE A 35 -1.19 -0.72 7.09
N TRP A 36 -1.22 -0.50 5.77
CA TRP A 36 -1.69 -1.45 4.77
C TRP A 36 -0.53 -2.34 4.32
N ILE A 37 -0.81 -3.59 3.98
CA ILE A 37 0.11 -4.49 3.28
C ILE A 37 -0.34 -4.52 1.83
N ILE A 38 0.53 -4.05 0.93
CA ILE A 38 0.27 -4.07 -0.51
C ILE A 38 1.17 -5.09 -1.21
N LYS A 39 0.58 -5.87 -2.10
CA LYS A 39 1.29 -6.72 -3.06
C LYS A 39 1.58 -5.88 -4.30
N ASN A 40 2.86 -5.78 -4.67
CA ASN A 40 3.30 -5.06 -5.85
C ASN A 40 3.53 -6.02 -7.04
N SER A 41 3.74 -5.45 -8.23
CA SER A 41 3.91 -6.16 -9.51
C SER A 41 5.32 -6.05 -10.10
N TRP A 42 6.32 -5.64 -9.31
CA TRP A 42 7.71 -5.43 -9.75
C TRP A 42 8.68 -6.55 -9.35
N GLY A 43 8.15 -7.74 -9.07
CA GLY A 43 8.93 -8.93 -8.71
C GLY A 43 9.32 -9.00 -7.23
N VAL A 44 9.75 -10.18 -6.79
CA VAL A 44 10.01 -10.48 -5.36
C VAL A 44 11.27 -9.79 -4.81
N MET A 45 12.20 -9.39 -5.67
CA MET A 45 13.42 -8.70 -5.26
C MET A 45 13.17 -7.23 -4.86
N TRP A 46 11.97 -6.72 -5.14
CA TRP A 46 11.58 -5.36 -4.78
C TRP A 46 10.92 -5.33 -3.40
N GLY A 47 11.26 -4.33 -2.58
CA GLY A 47 10.62 -4.12 -1.28
C GLY A 47 10.77 -5.31 -0.32
N GLU A 48 9.68 -5.65 0.35
CA GLU A 48 9.61 -6.75 1.33
C GLU A 48 9.10 -8.02 0.63
N ASN A 49 9.96 -8.71 -0.13
CA ASN A 49 9.59 -9.88 -0.94
C ASN A 49 8.46 -9.62 -1.96
N GLY A 50 8.48 -8.46 -2.62
CA GLY A 50 7.44 -8.01 -3.56
C GLY A 50 6.27 -7.27 -2.90
N TYR A 51 6.34 -7.05 -1.58
CA TYR A 51 5.34 -6.31 -0.83
C TYR A 51 5.87 -4.96 -0.34
N MET A 52 4.94 -4.12 0.09
CA MET A 52 5.23 -2.87 0.76
C MET A 52 4.22 -2.64 1.88
N ARG A 53 4.70 -2.00 2.95
CA ARG A 53 3.84 -1.44 3.98
C ARG A 53 3.75 0.07 3.79
N ILE A 54 2.54 0.60 3.85
CA ILE A 54 2.24 2.03 3.68
C ILE A 54 1.29 2.49 4.77
N VAL A 55 1.50 3.68 5.31
CA VAL A 55 0.71 4.18 6.44
C VAL A 55 -0.79 4.21 6.11
N ARG A 56 -1.59 3.65 7.02
CA ARG A 56 -3.04 3.51 6.89
C ARG A 56 -3.75 4.63 7.64
N GLY A 57 -4.93 5.01 7.16
CA GLY A 57 -5.78 6.05 7.77
C GLY A 57 -5.43 7.49 7.37
N LYS A 58 -4.43 7.71 6.51
CA LYS A 58 -4.01 9.05 6.05
C LYS A 58 -4.29 9.33 4.57
N ASN A 59 -4.97 8.41 3.87
CA ASN A 59 -5.07 8.40 2.40
C ASN A 59 -3.70 8.65 1.72
N MET A 60 -2.64 8.06 2.28
CA MET A 60 -1.27 8.24 1.80
C MET A 60 -1.19 7.82 0.34
N CYS A 61 -0.63 8.69 -0.51
CA CYS A 61 -0.55 8.47 -1.96
C CYS A 61 -1.88 8.14 -2.67
N GLY A 62 -3.02 8.49 -2.07
CA GLY A 62 -4.33 8.20 -2.66
C GLY A 62 -4.73 6.72 -2.59
N ILE A 63 -4.11 5.91 -1.72
CA ILE A 63 -4.41 4.47 -1.60
C ILE A 63 -5.88 4.14 -1.30
N ALA A 64 -6.65 5.10 -0.78
CA ALA A 64 -8.08 4.95 -0.50
C ALA A 64 -8.98 5.78 -1.44
N LEU A 65 -8.43 6.29 -2.55
CA LEU A 65 -9.17 7.12 -3.50
C LEU A 65 -10.03 6.29 -4.46
N GLU A 66 -9.43 5.27 -5.09
CA GLU A 66 -10.10 4.39 -6.06
C GLU A 66 -9.83 2.93 -5.69
N VAL A 67 -10.83 2.25 -5.09
CA VAL A 67 -10.70 0.89 -4.55
C VAL A 67 -11.81 0.00 -5.10
N PHE A 68 -11.43 -1.15 -5.66
CA PHE A 68 -12.35 -2.10 -6.26
C PHE A 68 -11.98 -3.54 -5.86
N TYR A 69 -12.97 -4.41 -5.78
CA TYR A 69 -12.78 -5.85 -5.65
C TYR A 69 -13.77 -6.57 -6.57
N PRO A 70 -13.38 -7.68 -7.21
CA PRO A 70 -14.30 -8.47 -8.01
C PRO A 70 -15.24 -9.25 -7.09
N ILE A 71 -16.49 -9.40 -7.51
CA ILE A 71 -17.45 -10.35 -6.94
C ILE A 71 -17.44 -11.59 -7.84
N ASN A 72 -17.36 -12.78 -7.25
CA ASN A 72 -17.48 -14.03 -7.99
C ASN A 72 -18.93 -14.51 -7.91
N ASP A 73 -19.66 -14.44 -9.03
CA ASP A 73 -21.09 -14.77 -9.13
C ASP A 73 -21.33 -16.21 -9.64
N GLN A 74 -20.36 -17.12 -9.50
CA GLN A 74 -20.51 -18.55 -9.83
C GLN A 74 -21.06 -19.36 -8.67
#